data_AF-A0A9D8A6U4-F1
#
_entry.id   AF-A0A9D8A6U4-F1
#
_cell.length_a   1.000
_cell.length_b   1.000
_cell.length_c   1.000
_cell.angle_alpha   90.00
_cell.angle_beta   90.00
_cell.angle_gamma   90.00
#
_symmetry.space_group_name_H-M   'P 1'
#
loop_
_entity.id
_entity.type
_entity.pdbx_description
1 polymer ?
#
loop_
_entity_poly.entity_id
_entity_poly.type
_entity_poly.pdbx_seq_one_letter_code
_entity_poly.pdbx_strand_id
1 'polypeptide(L)' 'MKILIELPTWLGDCVMATPAIENIVNFYNDAEITFIGSFVSIEAMKNHPKVVKTVVLDKKYSVLYKTARNLGGFDAFFSF' A
#
# COMPACT_ATOMS: atom_id res chain seq x y z
N MET A 1 -1.19 12.26 -7.50
CA MET A 1 -1.39 12.26 -6.02
C MET A 1 -0.65 11.07 -5.44
N LYS A 2 0.24 11.29 -4.47
CA LYS A 2 1.02 10.22 -3.82
C LYS A 2 0.23 9.63 -2.67
N ILE A 3 -0.16 8.37 -2.80
CA ILE A 3 -1.01 7.69 -1.82
C ILE A 3 -0.22 6.54 -1.20
N LEU A 4 -0.19 6.51 0.13
CA LEU A 4 0.30 5.37 0.89
C LEU A 4 -0.90 4.52 1.32
N ILE A 5 -0.91 3.24 0.97
CA ILE A 5 -1.95 2.30 1.39
C ILE A 5 -1.32 1.16 2.18
N GLU A 6 -1.76 1.01 3.44
CA GLU A 6 -1.51 -0.19 4.22
C GLU A 6 -2.54 -1.26 3.85
N LEU A 7 -2.05 -2.38 3.33
CA LEU A 7 -2.86 -3.52 2.93
C LEU A 7 -3.18 -4.41 4.15
N PRO A 8 -4.36 -5.04 4.17
CA PRO A 8 -4.70 -6.02 5.20
C PRO A 8 -3.67 -7.15 5.24
N THR A 9 -3.44 -7.74 6.42
CA THR A 9 -2.41 -8.77 6.57
C THR A 9 -2.79 -10.10 5.89
N TRP A 10 -4.07 -10.47 5.92
CA TRP A 10 -4.58 -11.71 5.36
C TRP A 10 -4.98 -11.54 3.90
N LEU A 11 -4.69 -12.55 3.07
CA LEU A 11 -5.01 -12.50 1.64
C LEU A 11 -6.49 -12.26 1.37
N GLY A 12 -7.38 -12.92 2.12
CA GLY A 12 -8.83 -12.76 1.97
C GLY A 12 -9.27 -11.31 2.18
N ASP A 13 -8.81 -10.69 3.27
CA ASP A 13 -9.11 -9.29 3.60
C ASP A 13 -8.52 -8.34 2.55
N CYS A 14 -7.29 -8.60 2.09
CA CYS A 14 -6.66 -7.82 1.03
C CYS A 14 -7.47 -7.86 -0.27
N VAL A 15 -7.99 -9.03 -0.66
CA VAL A 15 -8.87 -9.17 -1.83
C VAL A 15 -10.18 -8.43 -1.61
N MET A 16 -10.78 -8.51 -0.42
CA MET A 16 -12.01 -7.78 -0.08
C MET A 16 -11.83 -6.25 -0.08
N ALA A 17 -10.63 -5.75 0.18
CA ALA A 17 -10.31 -4.32 0.13
C ALA A 17 -10.14 -3.79 -1.32
N THR A 18 -9.97 -4.66 -2.32
CA THR A 18 -9.71 -4.24 -3.71
C THR A 18 -10.77 -3.29 -4.30
N PRO A 19 -12.10 -3.45 -4.09
CA PRO A 19 -13.06 -2.52 -4.67
C PRO A 19 -12.93 -1.10 -4.10
N ALA A 20 -12.56 -0.97 -2.82
CA ALA A 20 -12.30 0.33 -2.22
C ALA A 20 -11.04 0.98 -2.79
N ILE A 21 -9.97 0.20 -2.99
CA ILE A 21 -8.73 0.67 -3.61
C ILE A 21 -8.97 1.09 -5.06
N GLU A 22 -9.70 0.30 -5.85
CA GLU A 22 -10.07 0.63 -7.23
C GLU A 22 -10.90 1.91 -7.30
N ASN A 23 -11.83 2.13 -6.38
CA ASN A 23 -12.60 3.37 -6.33
C ASN A 23 -11.71 4.59 -6.08
N ILE A 24 -10.73 4.49 -5.18
CA ILE A 24 -9.76 5.57 -4.92
C ILE A 24 -8.93 5.85 -6.18
N VAL A 25 -8.42 4.79 -6.82
CA VAL A 25 -7.61 4.89 -8.04
C VAL A 25 -8.37 5.54 -9.19
N ASN A 26 -9.62 5.11 -9.40
CA ASN A 26 -10.43 5.59 -10.51
C ASN A 26 -10.94 7.02 -10.28
N PHE A 27 -11.06 7.46 -9.01
CA PHE A 27 -11.37 8.85 -8.70
C PHE A 27 -10.18 9.78 -8.97
N TYR A 28 -8.95 9.33 -8.65
CA TYR A 28 -7.72 10.09 -8.87
C TYR A 28 -6.91 9.52 -10.03
N ASN A 29 -7.23 9.94 -11.27
CA ASN A 29 -6.63 9.42 -12.50
C ASN A 29 -5.08 9.38 -12.50
N ASP A 30 -4.42 10.32 -11.83
CA ASP A 30 -2.94 10.39 -11.73
C ASP A 30 -2.43 10.00 -10.32
N ALA A 31 -3.11 9.04 -9.67
CA ALA A 31 -2.65 8.46 -8.41
C ALA A 31 -1.39 7.61 -8.62
N GLU A 32 -0.40 7.81 -7.75
CA GLU A 32 0.77 6.96 -7.59
C GLU A 32 0.63 6.25 -6.24
N ILE A 33 0.50 4.92 -6.27
CA ILE A 33 0.30 4.12 -5.07
C ILE A 33 1.62 3.54 -4.59
N THR A 34 1.89 3.74 -3.31
CA THR A 34 2.84 2.91 -2.56
C THR A 34 2.06 1.98 -1.63
N PHE A 35 2.25 0.67 -1.80
CA PHE A 35 1.68 -0.31 -0.87
C PHE A 35 2.66 -0.68 0.23
N ILE A 36 2.15 -0.78 1.46
CA ILE A 36 2.84 -1.40 2.60
C ILE A 36 1.98 -2.54 3.14
N GLY A 37 2.57 -3.65 3.58
CA GLY A 37 1.77 -4.74 4.14
C GLY A 37 2.54 -6.04 4.32
N SER A 38 1.81 -7.13 4.54
CA SER A 38 2.39 -8.47 4.60
C SER A 38 2.93 -8.92 3.24
N PHE A 39 3.85 -9.88 3.22
CA PHE A 39 4.39 -10.43 1.98
C PHE A 39 3.27 -10.93 1.04
N VAL A 40 2.30 -11.66 1.58
CA VAL A 40 1.20 -12.24 0.80
C VAL A 40 0.31 -11.17 0.15
N SER A 41 0.01 -10.09 0.87
CA SER A 41 -0.82 -9.00 0.34
C SER A 41 -0.08 -8.16 -0.70
N ILE A 42 1.22 -7.93 -0.48
CA ILE A 42 2.06 -7.26 -1.46
C ILE A 42 2.18 -8.08 -2.75
N GLU A 43 2.39 -9.39 -2.66
CA GLU A 43 2.45 -10.25 -3.85
C GLU A 43 1.14 -10.26 -4.65
N ALA A 44 0.00 -10.18 -3.97
CA ALA A 44 -1.31 -10.09 -4.62
C ALA A 44 -1.51 -8.75 -5.37
N MET A 45 -0.99 -7.64 -4.83
CA MET A 45 -1.31 -6.28 -5.30
C MET A 45 -0.20 -5.59 -6.11
N LYS A 46 1.05 -6.08 -6.07
CA LYS A 46 2.22 -5.38 -6.65
C LYS A 46 2.14 -5.08 -8.14
N ASN A 47 1.34 -5.85 -8.89
CA ASN A 47 1.22 -5.71 -10.34
C ASN A 47 0.13 -4.73 -10.78
N HIS A 48 -0.55 -4.08 -9.84
CA HIS A 48 -1.58 -3.10 -10.16
C HIS A 48 -0.96 -1.88 -10.91
N PRO A 49 -1.55 -1.38 -12.01
CA PRO A 49 -0.90 -0.46 -12.95
C PRO A 49 -0.51 0.90 -12.36
N LYS A 50 -1.14 1.30 -11.26
CA LYS A 50 -0.83 2.57 -10.55
C LYS A 50 0.17 2.42 -9.41
N VAL A 51 0.69 1.21 -9.18
CA VAL A 51 1.67 0.95 -8.13
C VAL A 51 3.06 1.37 -8.61
N VAL A 52 3.68 2.27 -7.86
CA VAL A 52 5.04 2.74 -8.12
C VAL A 52 6.07 2.13 -7.18
N LYS A 53 5.62 1.68 -6.00
CA LYS A 53 6.48 1.09 -4.97
C LYS A 53 5.69 0.15 -4.08
N THR A 54 6.35 -0.90 -3.61
CA THR A 54 5.81 -1.81 -2.59
C THR A 54 6.84 -2.02 -1.49
N VAL A 55 6.37 -2.20 -0.25
CA VAL A 55 7.22 -2.52 0.89
C VAL A 55 6.56 -3.58 1.76
N VAL A 56 7.27 -4.69 1.94
CA VAL A 56 6.87 -5.70 2.93
C VAL A 56 7.25 -5.19 4.32
N LEU A 57 6.27 -5.13 5.22
CA LEU A 57 6.48 -4.69 6.59
C LEU A 57 7.13 -5.80 7.44
N ASP A 58 8.15 -5.42 8.20
CA ASP A 58 8.74 -6.24 9.26
C ASP A 58 8.23 -5.71 10.60
N LYS A 59 7.83 -6.61 11.52
CA LYS A 59 7.29 -6.24 12.84
C LYS A 59 8.34 -5.63 13.78
N LYS A 60 9.63 -5.72 13.45
CA LYS A 60 10.71 -5.10 14.23
C LYS A 60 10.63 -3.58 14.11
N TYR A 61 10.44 -2.93 15.25
CA TYR A 61 10.32 -1.47 15.35
C TYR A 61 11.48 -0.71 14.67
N SER A 62 12.71 -1.21 14.79
CA SER A 62 13.88 -0.59 14.16
C SER A 62 13.82 -0.61 12.62
N VAL A 63 13.19 -1.64 12.04
CA VAL A 63 12.97 -1.75 10.59
C VAL A 63 11.83 -0.83 10.18
N LEU A 64 10.70 -0.85 10.90
CA LEU A 64 9.57 0.06 10.64
C LEU A 64 9.99 1.52 10.62
N TYR A 65 10.78 1.93 11.63
CA TYR A 65 11.27 3.30 11.72
C TYR A 65 12.15 3.70 10.53
N LYS A 66 13.07 2.83 10.12
CA LYS A 66 13.93 3.06 8.94
C LYS A 66 13.10 3.12 7.66
N THR A 67 12.15 2.19 7.50
CA THR A 67 11.22 2.14 6.37
C THR A 67 10.42 3.44 6.27
N ALA A 68 9.80 3.89 7.38
CA ALA A 68 9.03 5.13 7.42
C ALA A 68 9.86 6.34 7.01
N ARG A 69 11.10 6.48 7.51
CA ARG A 69 12.00 7.56 7.09
C ARG A 69 12.33 7.52 5.59
N ASN A 70 12.44 6.33 5.01
CA ASN A 70 12.83 6.13 3.60
C ASN A 70 11.66 6.23 2.62
N LEU A 71 10.41 6.24 3.10
CA LEU A 71 9.22 6.29 2.25
C LEU A 71 8.94 7.71 1.71
N GLY A 72 9.43 8.75 2.38
CA GLY A 72 9.20 10.14 1.98
C GLY A 72 7.81 10.65 2.37
N GLY A 73 7.32 11.68 1.68
CA GLY A 73 6.02 12.31 1.92
C GLY A 73 4.91 11.77 1.02
N PHE A 74 3.69 11.76 1.55
CA PHE A 74 2.46 11.37 0.85
C PHE A 74 1.37 12.42 1.06
N ASP A 75 0.46 12.52 0.10
CA ASP A 75 -0.69 13.42 0.16
C ASP A 75 -1.83 12.82 1.01
N ALA A 76 -1.96 11.48 1.00
CA ALA A 76 -2.93 10.75 1.80
C ALA A 76 -2.39 9.38 2.25
N PHE A 77 -2.93 8.92 3.38
CA PHE A 77 -2.71 7.58 3.93
C PHE A 77 -4.04 6.88 4.16
N PHE A 78 -4.16 5.65 3.70
CA PHE A 78 -5.29 4.76 3.97
C PHE A 78 -4.78 3.46 4.62
N SER A 79 -5.47 3.00 5.64
CA SER A 79 -5.19 1.73 6.32
C SER A 79 -6.44 0.88 6.28
N PHE A 80 -6.28 -0.35 5.80
CA PHE A 80 -7.33 -1.35 5.61
C PHE A 80 -7.05 -2.60 6.42
#